data_AF-A0A9X2FDN7-F1
#
_entry.id   AF-A0A9X2FDN7-F1
#
_cell.length_a   1.000
_cell.length_b   1.000
_cell.length_c   1.000
_cell.angle_alpha   90.00
_cell.angle_beta   90.00
_cell.angle_gamma   90.00
#
_symmetry.space_group_name_H-M   'P 1'
#
loop_
_entity.id
_entity.type
_entity.pdbx_description
1 polymer ?
#
loop_
_entity_poly.entity_id
_entity_poly.type
_entity_poly.pdbx_seq_one_letter_code
_entity_poly.pdbx_strand_id
1 'polypeptide(L)'
;MTTEKQERYQQVLATARQLAERDLDWVTFFREVLGIEGVVRKAFPTFEDLTEFEKSDEYDAIQHILVKLREKKGTNDSDSEPTRVITVRLPKSMHEYLRTEAHDLRTSMNKLCISKLLQVVEQDMIPAEKSAPARRRTAPAPQPVQQPSISSTPPQSTHTPSSASNNSPFTSSSNGISPLKTNW
;
A
#
# COMPACT_ATOMS: atom_id res chain seq x y z
N MET A 1 16.59 11.25 -36.42
CA MET A 1 15.69 11.47 -35.26
C MET A 1 16.03 10.58 -34.06
N THR A 2 16.87 9.55 -34.19
CA THR A 2 17.22 8.63 -33.10
C THR A 2 18.24 9.19 -32.09
N THR A 3 19.13 10.08 -32.53
CA THR A 3 20.23 10.60 -31.70
C THR A 3 19.73 11.49 -30.56
N GLU A 4 18.82 12.43 -30.83
CA GLU A 4 18.26 13.33 -29.79
C GLU A 4 17.47 12.55 -28.73
N LYS A 5 16.78 11.48 -29.14
CA LYS A 5 16.05 10.59 -28.22
C LYS A 5 17.01 9.81 -27.32
N GLN A 6 18.06 9.25 -27.91
CA GLN A 6 19.11 8.54 -27.16
C GLN A 6 19.82 9.46 -26.17
N GLU A 7 20.16 10.69 -26.57
CA GLU A 7 20.78 11.69 -25.68
C GLU A 7 19.87 12.01 -24.50
N ARG A 8 18.55 12.15 -24.73
CA ARG A 8 17.58 12.37 -23.66
C ARG A 8 17.52 11.19 -22.70
N TYR A 9 17.55 9.96 -23.19
CA TYR A 9 17.55 8.75 -22.36
C TYR A 9 18.78 8.70 -21.45
N GLN A 10 19.96 8.96 -22.03
CA GLN A 10 21.21 9.03 -21.30
C GLN A 10 21.22 10.16 -20.27
N GLN A 11 20.65 11.33 -20.59
CA GLN A 11 20.54 12.45 -19.67
C GLN A 11 19.67 12.12 -18.45
N VAL A 12 18.57 11.41 -18.66
CA VAL A 12 17.69 10.94 -17.58
C VAL A 12 18.43 9.95 -16.69
N LEU A 13 19.12 8.97 -17.27
CA LEU A 13 19.93 7.99 -16.52
C LEU A 13 21.09 8.66 -15.75
N ALA A 14 21.80 9.62 -16.36
CA ALA A 14 22.87 10.35 -15.71
C ALA A 14 22.35 11.13 -14.48
N THR A 15 21.20 11.77 -14.63
CA THR A 15 20.52 12.49 -13.54
C THR A 15 20.13 11.53 -12.41
N ALA A 16 19.55 10.37 -12.76
CA ALA A 16 19.20 9.34 -11.78
C ALA A 16 20.44 8.81 -11.02
N ARG A 17 21.55 8.54 -11.72
CA ARG A 17 22.81 8.13 -11.08
C ARG A 17 23.34 9.18 -10.10
N GLN A 18 23.35 10.45 -10.51
CA GLN A 18 23.77 11.55 -9.64
C GLN A 18 22.90 11.65 -8.37
N LEU A 19 21.59 11.43 -8.48
CA LEU A 19 20.70 11.41 -7.32
C LEU A 19 21.00 10.22 -6.39
N ALA A 20 21.28 9.04 -6.96
CA ALA A 20 21.58 7.84 -6.18
C ALA A 20 22.90 7.93 -5.39
N GLU A 21 23.85 8.75 -5.84
CA GLU A 21 25.12 9.01 -5.13
C GLU A 21 24.94 9.86 -3.86
N ARG A 22 23.83 10.59 -3.73
CA ARG A 22 23.55 11.49 -2.60
C ARG A 22 23.01 10.78 -1.34
N ASP A 23 23.17 9.46 -1.28
CA ASP A 23 22.69 8.58 -0.20
C ASP A 23 21.19 8.77 0.13
N LEU A 24 20.38 8.97 -0.91
CA LEU A 24 18.94 9.10 -0.78
C LEU A 24 18.31 7.75 -0.39
N ASP A 25 17.24 7.80 0.41
CA ASP A 25 16.42 6.62 0.62
C ASP A 25 15.65 6.25 -0.66
N TRP A 26 15.26 4.98 -0.77
CA TRP A 26 14.62 4.49 -1.98
C TRP A 26 13.30 5.20 -2.30
N VAL A 27 12.56 5.68 -1.27
CA VAL A 27 11.27 6.37 -1.48
C VAL A 27 11.52 7.74 -2.09
N THR A 28 12.46 8.50 -1.55
CA THR A 28 12.85 9.79 -2.13
C THR A 28 13.38 9.62 -3.55
N PHE A 29 14.25 8.64 -3.79
CA PHE A 29 14.71 8.36 -5.15
C PHE A 29 13.55 8.04 -6.10
N PHE A 30 12.62 7.17 -5.68
CA PHE A 30 11.45 6.84 -6.49
C PHE A 30 10.63 8.09 -6.81
N ARG A 31 10.33 8.94 -5.83
CA ARG A 31 9.54 10.15 -6.00
C ARG A 31 10.20 11.15 -6.96
N GLU A 32 11.50 11.40 -6.81
CA GLU A 32 12.24 12.37 -7.62
C GLU A 32 12.50 11.88 -9.05
N VAL A 33 12.64 10.57 -9.26
CA VAL A 33 12.99 10.01 -10.59
C VAL A 33 11.75 9.48 -11.33
N LEU A 34 11.01 8.58 -10.69
CA LEU A 34 9.91 7.80 -11.30
C LEU A 34 8.51 8.29 -10.89
N GLY A 35 8.43 9.15 -9.88
CA GLY A 35 7.17 9.71 -9.38
C GLY A 35 6.44 10.56 -10.41
N ILE A 36 5.24 11.00 -10.06
CA ILE A 36 4.36 11.81 -10.93
C ILE A 36 5.08 13.08 -11.41
N GLU A 37 5.84 13.73 -10.51
CA GLU A 37 6.65 14.91 -10.79
C GLU A 37 8.13 14.58 -11.04
N GLY A 38 8.43 13.31 -11.28
CA GLY A 38 9.79 12.82 -11.41
C GLY A 38 10.46 13.23 -12.72
N VAL A 39 11.79 13.13 -12.75
CA VAL A 39 12.61 13.43 -13.93
C VAL A 39 12.11 12.69 -15.18
N VAL A 40 11.71 11.42 -15.04
CA VAL A 40 11.22 10.60 -16.16
C VAL A 40 9.92 11.17 -16.74
N ARG A 41 8.93 11.48 -15.90
CA ARG A 41 7.64 12.06 -16.33
C ARG A 41 7.80 13.43 -16.98
N LYS A 42 8.74 14.24 -16.49
CA LYS A 42 9.06 15.56 -17.07
C LYS A 42 9.77 15.45 -18.42
N ALA A 43 10.65 14.46 -18.59
CA ALA A 43 11.39 14.23 -19.82
C ALA A 43 10.53 13.61 -20.94
N PHE A 44 9.54 12.77 -20.56
CA PHE A 44 8.65 12.07 -21.48
C PHE A 44 7.17 12.36 -21.11
N PRO A 45 6.64 13.53 -21.51
CA PRO A 45 5.31 13.96 -21.12
C PRO A 45 4.19 13.20 -21.83
N THR A 46 4.48 12.62 -23.01
CA THR A 46 3.53 11.79 -23.74
C THR A 46 3.64 10.35 -23.28
N PHE A 47 2.50 9.64 -23.29
CA PHE A 47 2.48 8.23 -22.94
C PHE A 47 3.33 7.38 -23.91
N GLU A 48 3.26 7.68 -25.21
CA GLU A 48 4.03 6.97 -26.24
C GLU A 48 5.54 7.08 -26.02
N ASP A 49 6.05 8.30 -25.77
CA ASP A 49 7.48 8.51 -25.50
C ASP A 49 7.92 7.80 -24.21
N LEU A 50 7.08 7.83 -23.17
CA LEU A 50 7.38 7.15 -21.91
C LEU A 50 7.42 5.63 -22.09
N THR A 51 6.44 5.06 -22.80
CA THR A 51 6.41 3.61 -23.07
C THR A 51 7.60 3.16 -23.91
N GLU A 52 8.08 3.98 -24.84
CA GLU A 52 9.30 3.67 -25.58
C GLU A 52 10.55 3.75 -24.68
N PHE A 53 10.60 4.69 -23.74
CA PHE A 53 11.69 4.78 -22.77
C PHE A 53 11.69 3.61 -21.78
N GLU A 54 10.52 3.17 -21.32
CA GLU A 54 10.38 2.04 -20.40
C GLU A 54 10.89 0.71 -20.98
N LYS A 55 11.07 0.65 -22.31
CA LYS A 55 11.66 -0.50 -23.04
C LYS A 55 13.17 -0.38 -23.25
N SER A 56 13.79 0.70 -22.81
CA SER A 56 15.23 0.97 -23.05
C SER A 56 16.13 0.43 -21.94
N ASP A 57 17.40 0.21 -22.29
CA ASP A 57 18.43 -0.23 -21.34
C ASP A 57 18.67 0.81 -20.23
N GLU A 58 18.44 2.09 -20.52
CA GLU A 58 18.55 3.16 -19.53
C GLU A 58 17.49 3.05 -18.44
N TYR A 59 16.26 2.70 -18.80
CA TYR A 59 15.19 2.48 -17.83
C TYR A 59 15.48 1.25 -16.96
N ASP A 60 15.96 0.16 -17.56
CA ASP A 60 16.40 -1.04 -16.83
C ASP A 60 17.52 -0.70 -15.83
N ALA A 61 18.49 0.11 -16.23
CA ALA A 61 19.54 0.59 -15.34
C ALA A 61 18.99 1.42 -14.16
N ILE A 62 17.96 2.26 -14.37
CA ILE A 62 17.28 3.00 -13.31
C ILE A 62 16.56 2.05 -12.34
N GLN A 63 15.88 1.03 -12.87
CA GLN A 63 15.21 0.01 -12.05
C GLN A 63 16.23 -0.76 -11.19
N HIS A 64 17.39 -1.11 -11.75
CA HIS A 64 18.47 -1.74 -10.98
C HIS A 64 19.03 -0.83 -9.86
N ILE A 65 19.11 0.48 -10.07
CA ILE A 65 19.47 1.44 -9.02
C ILE A 65 18.43 1.40 -7.90
N LEU A 66 17.13 1.44 -8.25
CA LEU A 66 16.04 1.41 -7.28
C LEU A 66 16.05 0.12 -6.44
N VAL A 67 16.30 -1.03 -7.05
CA VAL A 67 16.43 -2.32 -6.34
C VAL A 67 17.58 -2.26 -5.33
N LYS A 68 18.75 -1.76 -5.72
CA LYS A 68 19.91 -1.61 -4.81
C LYS A 68 19.60 -0.67 -3.64
N LEU A 69 18.89 0.44 -3.88
CA LEU A 69 18.48 1.36 -2.81
C LEU A 69 17.50 0.71 -1.83
N ARG A 70 16.66 -0.23 -2.29
CA ARG A 70 15.74 -0.98 -1.43
C ARG A 70 16.44 -2.02 -0.55
N GLU A 71 17.57 -2.56 -1.00
CA GLU A 71 18.40 -3.48 -0.20
C GLU A 71 19.10 -2.75 0.95
N LYS A 72 19.48 -1.48 0.73
CA LYS A 72 19.99 -0.58 1.76
C LYS A 72 18.88 -0.22 2.74
N LYS A 73 18.68 -1.08 3.74
CA LYS A 73 17.74 -0.89 4.85
C LYS A 73 17.96 0.48 5.50
N GLY A 74 17.06 1.43 5.26
CA GLY A 74 17.08 2.75 5.87
C GLY A 74 16.72 2.69 7.35
N THR A 75 17.71 2.91 8.22
CA THR A 75 17.58 3.31 9.63
C THR A 75 17.26 4.80 9.74
N ASN A 76 16.31 5.34 8.98
CA ASN A 76 15.91 6.75 9.08
C ASN A 76 14.39 6.86 9.02
N ASP A 77 13.78 6.66 10.19
CA ASP A 77 12.32 6.69 10.42
C ASP A 77 11.82 8.10 10.82
N SER A 78 12.68 9.12 10.76
CA SER A 78 12.35 10.44 11.34
C SER A 78 11.63 11.40 10.40
N ASP A 79 11.54 11.12 9.10
CA ASP A 79 10.87 11.99 8.11
C ASP A 79 10.22 11.16 6.97
N SER A 80 9.66 9.99 7.32
CA SER A 80 9.18 9.01 6.36
C SER A 80 7.90 9.47 5.64
N GLU A 81 7.87 9.31 4.33
CA GLU A 81 6.69 9.59 3.51
C GLU A 81 5.47 8.83 4.05
N PRO A 82 4.30 9.49 4.24
CA PRO A 82 3.13 8.84 4.82
C PRO A 82 2.72 7.59 4.03
N THR A 83 2.84 6.42 4.65
CA THR A 83 2.44 5.17 4.01
C THR A 83 0.92 5.12 3.81
N ARG A 84 0.49 4.67 2.63
CA ARG A 84 -0.92 4.40 2.29
C ARG A 84 -1.11 2.92 2.01
N VAL A 85 -2.27 2.38 2.38
CA VAL A 85 -2.61 0.96 2.18
C VAL A 85 -3.52 0.81 0.97
N ILE A 86 -3.16 -0.11 0.07
CA ILE A 86 -4.03 -0.59 -0.99
C ILE A 86 -4.57 -1.98 -0.62
N THR A 87 -5.84 -2.24 -0.90
CA THR A 87 -6.44 -3.57 -0.73
C THR A 87 -6.77 -4.15 -2.10
N VAL A 88 -6.15 -5.27 -2.45
CA VAL A 88 -6.36 -5.96 -3.74
C VAL A 88 -7.16 -7.25 -3.49
N ARG A 89 -8.21 -7.49 -4.29
CA ARG A 89 -8.99 -8.74 -4.24
C ARG A 89 -8.34 -9.75 -5.19
N LEU A 90 -7.81 -10.84 -4.64
CA LEU A 90 -7.16 -11.91 -5.40
C LEU A 90 -7.92 -13.23 -5.26
N PRO A 91 -8.00 -14.06 -6.31
CA PRO A 91 -8.41 -15.46 -6.17
C PRO A 91 -7.52 -16.20 -5.18
N LYS A 92 -8.08 -17.17 -4.43
CA LYS A 92 -7.34 -17.93 -3.41
C LYS A 92 -6.08 -18.58 -4.00
N SER A 93 -6.18 -19.20 -5.16
CA SER A 93 -5.04 -19.85 -5.83
C SER A 93 -3.90 -18.88 -6.12
N MET A 94 -4.21 -17.67 -6.59
CA MET A 94 -3.20 -16.64 -6.86
C MET A 94 -2.53 -16.13 -5.59
N HIS A 95 -3.32 -15.94 -4.53
CA HIS A 95 -2.78 -15.55 -3.23
C HIS A 95 -1.84 -16.62 -2.65
N GLU A 96 -2.22 -17.89 -2.71
CA GLU A 96 -1.35 -19.00 -2.28
C GLU A 96 -0.08 -19.09 -3.12
N TYR A 97 -0.17 -18.88 -4.44
CA TYR A 97 1.01 -18.81 -5.31
C TYR A 97 1.99 -17.71 -4.86
N LEU A 98 1.51 -16.49 -4.62
CA LEU A 98 2.36 -15.38 -4.14
C LEU A 98 3.00 -15.69 -2.78
N ARG A 99 2.28 -16.38 -1.90
CA ARG A 99 2.82 -16.81 -0.60
C ARG A 99 3.96 -17.81 -0.77
N THR A 100 3.79 -18.82 -1.62
CA THR A 100 4.84 -19.82 -1.90
C THR A 100 6.04 -19.18 -2.58
N GLU A 101 5.83 -18.33 -3.59
CA GLU A 101 6.91 -17.62 -4.28
C GLU A 101 7.72 -16.75 -3.31
N ALA A 102 7.05 -16.02 -2.40
CA ALA A 102 7.74 -15.22 -1.39
C ALA A 102 8.56 -16.09 -0.43
N HIS A 103 8.03 -17.25 -0.04
CA HIS A 103 8.73 -18.21 0.80
C HIS A 103 9.99 -18.76 0.11
N ASP A 104 9.87 -19.16 -1.16
CA ASP A 104 10.99 -19.72 -1.94
C ASP A 104 12.10 -18.69 -2.15
N LEU A 105 11.72 -17.41 -2.35
CA LEU A 105 12.63 -16.28 -2.44
C LEU A 105 13.09 -15.73 -1.08
N ARG A 106 12.69 -16.36 0.03
CA ARG A 106 13.02 -15.95 1.42
C ARG A 106 12.73 -14.47 1.71
N THR A 107 11.60 -13.97 1.20
CA THR A 107 11.14 -12.59 1.40
C THR A 107 9.74 -12.56 1.98
N SER A 108 9.29 -11.40 2.46
CA SER A 108 7.89 -11.26 2.87
C SER A 108 7.00 -11.08 1.65
N MET A 109 5.75 -11.55 1.75
CA MET A 109 4.76 -11.35 0.68
C MET A 109 4.60 -9.86 0.33
N ASN A 110 4.61 -8.96 1.32
CA ASN A 110 4.57 -7.52 1.08
C ASN A 110 5.78 -7.02 0.27
N LYS A 111 7.00 -7.47 0.60
CA LYS A 111 8.20 -7.09 -0.16
C LYS A 111 8.12 -7.58 -1.60
N LEU A 112 7.70 -8.83 -1.80
CA LEU A 112 7.49 -9.38 -3.15
C LEU A 112 6.43 -8.59 -3.93
N CYS A 113 5.28 -8.30 -3.32
CA CYS A 113 4.22 -7.53 -3.94
C CYS A 113 4.69 -6.12 -4.33
N ILE A 114 5.39 -5.42 -3.44
CA ILE A 114 5.94 -4.09 -3.76
C ILE A 114 6.92 -4.19 -4.94
N SER A 115 7.82 -5.18 -4.97
CA SER A 115 8.74 -5.36 -6.10
C SER A 115 7.99 -5.60 -7.41
N LYS A 116 6.93 -6.42 -7.41
CA LYS A 116 6.10 -6.65 -8.60
C LYS A 116 5.33 -5.39 -9.02
N LEU A 117 4.88 -4.55 -8.09
CA LEU A 117 4.18 -3.29 -8.39
C LEU A 117 5.07 -2.20 -9.00
N LEU A 118 6.39 -2.30 -8.83
CA LEU A 118 7.33 -1.36 -9.45
C LEU A 118 7.67 -1.71 -10.90
N GLN A 119 7.38 -2.94 -11.31
CA GLN A 119 7.60 -3.37 -12.69
C GLN A 119 6.54 -2.73 -13.58
N VAL A 120 6.96 -2.24 -14.74
CA VAL A 120 6.06 -1.71 -15.75
C VAL A 120 5.23 -2.86 -16.31
N VAL A 121 3.91 -2.65 -16.37
CA VAL A 121 2.99 -3.57 -17.02
C VAL A 121 2.59 -2.94 -18.36
N GLU A 122 2.78 -3.67 -19.45
CA GLU A 122 2.35 -3.21 -20.78
C GLU A 122 0.82 -3.02 -20.81
N GLN A 123 0.34 -2.02 -21.54
CA GLN A 123 -1.06 -1.60 -21.51
C GLN A 123 -2.03 -2.71 -21.95
N ASP A 124 -1.63 -3.52 -22.92
CA ASP A 124 -2.39 -4.66 -23.45
C ASP A 124 -2.53 -5.80 -22.43
N MET A 125 -1.65 -5.86 -21.43
CA MET A 125 -1.70 -6.81 -20.31
C MET A 125 -2.67 -6.38 -19.20
N ILE A 126 -3.27 -5.18 -19.30
CA ILE A 126 -4.30 -4.70 -18.38
C ILE A 126 -5.68 -4.96 -19.02
N PRO A 127 -6.52 -5.84 -18.45
CA PRO A 127 -7.86 -6.07 -18.97
C PRO A 127 -8.67 -4.77 -18.99
N ALA A 128 -9.13 -4.35 -20.18
CA ALA A 128 -10.02 -3.21 -20.30
C ALA A 128 -11.31 -3.47 -19.49
N GLU A 129 -11.69 -2.52 -18.63
CA GLU A 129 -12.95 -2.61 -17.90
C GLU A 129 -14.11 -2.70 -18.89
N LYS A 130 -14.77 -3.86 -18.94
CA LYS A 130 -16.14 -3.94 -19.45
C LYS A 130 -16.98 -3.17 -18.44
N SER A 131 -17.17 -1.87 -18.67
CA SER A 131 -18.07 -1.03 -17.90
C SER A 131 -19.40 -1.76 -17.74
N ALA A 132 -19.63 -2.33 -16.56
CA ALA A 132 -20.94 -2.86 -16.21
C ALA A 132 -21.85 -1.64 -15.99
N PRO A 133 -22.99 -1.53 -16.68
CA PRO A 133 -23.86 -0.39 -16.50
C PRO A 133 -24.27 -0.31 -15.04
N ALA A 134 -24.08 0.87 -14.44
CA ALA A 134 -24.43 1.15 -13.06
C ALA A 134 -25.87 0.69 -12.81
N ARG A 135 -26.04 -0.41 -12.06
CA ARG A 135 -27.34 -0.78 -11.50
C ARG A 135 -27.73 0.37 -10.56
N ARG A 136 -28.55 1.29 -11.07
CA ARG A 136 -29.33 2.24 -10.26
C ARG A 136 -30.02 1.40 -9.19
N ARG A 137 -29.55 1.51 -7.95
CA ARG A 137 -30.33 1.10 -6.78
C ARG A 137 -31.56 2.00 -6.77
N THR A 138 -32.67 1.51 -7.33
CA THR A 138 -33.99 2.05 -7.06
C THR A 138 -34.23 1.90 -5.56
N ALA A 139 -34.17 3.01 -4.83
CA ALA A 139 -34.61 3.07 -3.45
C ALA A 139 -36.09 2.62 -3.37
N PRO A 140 -36.50 1.85 -2.35
CA PRO A 140 -37.91 1.55 -2.14
C PRO A 140 -38.67 2.84 -1.77
N ALA A 141 -39.82 3.02 -2.38
CA ALA A 141 -40.70 4.19 -2.27
C ALA A 141 -41.15 4.48 -0.81
N PRO A 142 -41.49 5.74 -0.48
CA PRO A 142 -42.01 6.12 0.84
C PRO A 142 -43.45 5.62 1.02
N GLN A 143 -43.73 4.93 2.12
CA GLN A 143 -45.08 4.52 2.50
C GLN A 143 -45.89 5.72 3.01
N PRO A 144 -47.16 5.90 2.58
CA PRO A 144 -48.01 6.97 3.09
C PRO A 144 -48.61 6.62 4.47
N VAL A 145 -48.63 7.67 5.29
CA VAL A 145 -49.13 7.78 6.65
C VAL A 145 -50.62 7.43 6.75
N GLN A 146 -51.01 6.59 7.71
CA GLN A 146 -52.38 6.56 8.26
C GLN A 146 -52.36 6.38 9.79
N GLN A 147 -52.87 7.38 10.49
CA GLN A 147 -53.41 7.39 11.85
C GLN A 147 -54.82 8.03 11.74
N PRO A 148 -55.75 7.97 12.71
CA PRO A 148 -55.73 7.26 14.00
C PRO A 148 -57.05 6.51 14.33
N SER A 149 -57.05 5.66 15.37
CA SER A 149 -58.24 5.41 16.19
C SER A 149 -57.86 5.19 17.66
N ILE A 150 -58.77 5.64 18.51
CA ILE A 150 -58.64 6.09 19.91
C ILE A 150 -59.23 5.07 20.89
N SER A 151 -58.90 5.25 22.18
CA SER A 151 -59.42 4.62 23.43
C SER A 151 -58.73 3.30 23.85
N SER A 152 -58.35 3.02 25.11
CA SER A 152 -58.53 3.72 26.40
C SER A 152 -57.70 3.06 27.54
N THR A 153 -56.97 3.89 28.31
CA THR A 153 -56.59 3.84 29.76
C THR A 153 -55.69 2.74 30.42
N PRO A 154 -54.86 3.11 31.44
CA PRO A 154 -53.84 2.27 32.14
C PRO A 154 -54.25 1.89 33.60
N PRO A 155 -53.46 1.15 34.42
CA PRO A 155 -52.30 1.69 35.20
C PRO A 155 -51.11 0.70 35.46
N GLN A 156 -49.86 1.17 35.44
CA GLN A 156 -48.93 1.43 36.58
C GLN A 156 -48.38 0.21 37.37
N SER A 157 -47.04 0.06 37.37
CA SER A 157 -46.16 -0.37 38.49
C SER A 157 -44.69 -0.26 37.99
N THR A 158 -43.85 0.69 38.42
CA THR A 158 -42.84 0.57 39.52
C THR A 158 -42.24 -0.86 39.61
N HIS A 159 -40.93 -1.11 39.55
CA HIS A 159 -39.86 -0.73 40.48
C HIS A 159 -38.46 -0.99 39.87
N THR A 160 -37.51 -0.08 40.07
CA THR A 160 -36.08 -0.38 40.36
C THR A 160 -35.86 -0.09 41.86
N PRO A 161 -34.68 -0.33 42.47
CA PRO A 161 -33.60 -1.30 42.23
C PRO A 161 -33.34 -2.16 43.50
N SER A 162 -32.44 -3.16 43.48
CA SER A 162 -31.44 -3.37 44.56
C SER A 162 -30.62 -4.67 44.47
N SER A 163 -29.30 -4.47 44.62
CA SER A 163 -28.40 -5.18 45.55
C SER A 163 -27.64 -6.45 45.13
N ALA A 164 -26.38 -6.41 45.59
CA ALA A 164 -25.45 -7.48 45.95
C ALA A 164 -24.49 -7.94 44.84
N SER A 165 -23.27 -7.41 44.80
CA SER A 165 -22.13 -7.76 45.69
C SER A 165 -21.49 -9.09 45.30
N ASN A 166 -20.31 -9.02 44.67
CA ASN A 166 -19.17 -9.77 45.18
C ASN A 166 -17.84 -9.17 44.68
N ASN A 167 -17.21 -8.45 45.60
CA ASN A 167 -15.76 -8.29 45.67
C ASN A 167 -15.12 -9.68 45.81
N SER A 168 -13.99 -9.91 45.15
CA SER A 168 -12.75 -10.17 45.89
C SER A 168 -11.50 -9.96 45.03
N PRO A 169 -10.45 -9.34 45.61
CA PRO A 169 -9.16 -9.08 44.98
C PRO A 169 -8.14 -10.19 45.34
N PHE A 170 -7.11 -10.38 44.51
CA PHE A 170 -5.84 -10.88 45.03
C PHE A 170 -4.67 -10.20 44.31
N THR A 171 -4.10 -9.24 45.02
CA THR A 171 -2.74 -8.74 44.86
C THR A 171 -1.75 -9.80 45.32
N SER A 172 -0.62 -9.95 44.63
CA SER A 172 0.67 -10.20 45.30
C SER A 172 1.82 -9.81 44.40
N SER A 173 2.67 -8.97 44.97
CA SER A 173 3.81 -8.29 44.37
C SER A 173 5.09 -9.11 44.49
N SER A 174 6.06 -8.69 43.69
CA SER A 174 7.47 -8.44 44.06
C SER A 174 8.52 -9.55 43.94
N ASN A 175 9.61 -9.08 43.32
CA ASN A 175 11.02 -9.36 43.57
C ASN A 175 11.64 -10.63 42.98
N GLY A 176 12.59 -10.38 42.06
CA GLY A 176 13.97 -10.74 42.40
C GLY A 176 14.86 -11.22 41.25
N ILE A 177 15.88 -10.41 40.96
CA ILE A 177 17.28 -10.85 40.79
C ILE A 177 17.66 -11.50 39.44
N SER A 178 18.38 -10.73 38.62
CA SER A 178 19.36 -11.25 37.64
C SER A 178 20.59 -11.80 38.39
N PRO A 179 21.32 -12.80 37.85
CA PRO A 179 22.57 -12.45 37.16
C PRO A 179 23.01 -13.37 35.99
N LEU A 180 23.72 -12.75 35.05
CA LEU A 180 24.95 -13.13 34.32
C LEU A 180 25.30 -14.61 33.92
N LYS A 181 25.75 -14.71 32.66
CA LYS A 181 26.74 -15.65 32.02
C LYS A 181 26.28 -17.10 31.80
N THR A 182 26.46 -17.70 30.62
CA THR A 182 27.76 -18.07 30.05
C THR A 182 27.64 -18.48 28.57
N ASN A 183 28.70 -18.20 27.82
CA ASN A 183 29.05 -18.65 26.46
C ASN A 183 28.83 -20.16 26.23
N TRP A 184 28.39 -20.54 25.03
CA TRP A 184 29.11 -21.33 24.00
C TRP A 184 28.44 -21.06 22.65
#